data_AF-A0AAI9X1H6-F1
#
_entry.id   AF-A0AAI9X1H6-F1
#
_cell.length_a   1.000
_cell.length_b   1.000
_cell.length_c   1.000
_cell.angle_alpha   90.00
_cell.angle_beta   90.00
_cell.angle_gamma   90.00
#
_symmetry.space_group_name_H-M   'P 1'
#
loop_
_entity.id
_entity.type
_entity.pdbx_description
1 polymer ?
#
loop_
_entity_poly.entity_id
_entity_poly.type
_entity_poly.pdbx_seq_one_letter_code
_entity_poly.pdbx_strand_id
1 'polypeptide(L)'
;MLPGPLVALLGHIPFIIASSLPTEYTAMAISDDNYGNKLVFCHFMAWHSGIPHWIGASDYDDDMKRAKYVGIDAFALNIGTDSYTDTQLGFAYQSAANNGMKVFI
;
A
#
# COMPACT_ATOMS: atom_id res chain seq x y z
N MET A 1 -31.06 75.91 9.28
CA MET A 1 -29.90 75.70 8.39
C MET A 1 -29.46 74.27 8.60
N LEU A 2 -29.62 73.42 7.57
CA LEU A 2 -29.27 72.00 7.63
C LEU A 2 -27.75 71.83 7.40
N PRO A 3 -27.09 70.87 8.06
CA PRO A 3 -26.07 70.07 7.38
C PRO A 3 -26.48 68.59 7.39
N GLY A 4 -26.33 67.95 6.24
CA GLY A 4 -26.96 66.67 5.86
C GLY A 4 -26.42 65.40 6.52
N PRO A 5 -26.98 64.22 6.14
CA PRO A 5 -26.64 62.95 6.76
C PRO A 5 -25.34 62.40 6.19
N LEU A 6 -24.38 62.12 7.07
CA LEU A 6 -23.20 61.31 6.74
C LEU A 6 -23.67 59.84 6.67
N VAL A 7 -23.81 59.30 5.46
CA VAL A 7 -24.06 57.88 5.22
C VAL A 7 -22.79 57.11 5.58
N ALA A 8 -22.76 56.46 6.75
CA ALA A 8 -21.75 55.46 7.08
C ALA A 8 -22.22 54.10 6.56
N LEU A 9 -21.85 53.78 5.31
CA LEU A 9 -22.02 52.45 4.74
C LEU A 9 -20.98 51.50 5.37
N LEU A 10 -21.32 50.88 6.50
CA LEU A 10 -20.54 49.75 7.05
C LEU A 10 -20.64 48.58 6.07
N GLY A 11 -19.63 48.42 5.23
CA GLY A 11 -19.48 47.26 4.35
C GLY A 11 -19.42 45.98 5.19
N HIS A 12 -20.47 45.18 5.13
CA HIS A 12 -20.49 43.82 5.68
C HIS A 12 -19.83 42.91 4.64
N ILE A 13 -18.64 42.40 4.93
CA ILE A 13 -18.00 41.36 4.11
C ILE A 13 -18.65 40.03 4.52
N PRO A 14 -19.38 39.33 3.65
CA PRO A 14 -19.84 37.99 3.98
C PRO A 14 -18.63 37.04 3.97
N PHE A 15 -18.33 36.47 5.15
CA PHE A 15 -17.43 35.34 5.28
C PHE A 15 -18.15 34.11 4.73
N ILE A 16 -17.85 33.73 3.49
CA ILE A 16 -18.35 32.50 2.87
C ILE A 16 -17.59 31.33 3.50
N ILE A 17 -18.28 30.51 4.29
CA ILE A 17 -17.74 29.22 4.74
C ILE A 17 -17.92 28.24 3.56
N ALA A 18 -16.82 27.87 2.91
CA ALA A 18 -16.85 26.82 1.90
C ALA A 18 -16.98 25.46 2.60
N SER A 19 -18.14 24.82 2.53
CA SER A 19 -18.28 23.40 2.87
C SER A 19 -17.88 22.55 1.67
N SER A 20 -16.90 21.66 1.83
CA SER A 20 -16.58 20.66 0.81
C SER A 20 -17.78 19.71 0.64
N LEU A 21 -18.34 19.66 -0.57
CA LEU A 21 -19.31 18.63 -0.94
C LEU A 21 -18.63 17.26 -0.86
N PRO A 22 -19.24 16.24 -0.21
CA PRO A 22 -18.78 14.88 -0.37
C PRO A 22 -18.87 14.56 -1.86
N THR A 23 -17.74 14.25 -2.47
CA THR A 23 -17.74 13.68 -3.80
C THR A 23 -18.27 12.27 -3.62
N GLU A 24 -19.50 12.01 -4.07
CA GLU A 24 -19.97 10.64 -4.20
C GLU A 24 -19.11 10.01 -5.29
N TYR A 25 -18.12 9.23 -4.87
CA TYR A 25 -17.45 8.31 -5.76
C TYR A 25 -18.52 7.29 -6.11
N THR A 26 -19.14 7.42 -7.28
CA THR A 26 -19.83 6.30 -7.88
C THR A 26 -18.76 5.23 -8.04
N ALA A 27 -18.66 4.34 -7.05
CA ALA A 27 -17.91 3.11 -7.19
C ALA A 27 -18.57 2.42 -8.36
N MET A 28 -17.93 2.48 -9.53
CA MET A 28 -18.24 1.56 -10.60
C MET A 28 -18.13 0.20 -9.94
N ALA A 29 -19.26 -0.48 -9.76
CA ALA A 29 -19.26 -1.85 -9.32
C ALA A 29 -18.42 -2.60 -10.35
N ILE A 30 -17.15 -2.81 -10.04
CA ILE A 30 -16.33 -3.80 -10.70
C ILE A 30 -17.14 -5.07 -10.48
N SER A 31 -17.70 -5.62 -11.55
CA SER A 31 -18.31 -6.94 -11.47
C SER A 31 -17.25 -7.87 -10.92
N ASP A 32 -17.47 -8.29 -9.67
CA ASP A 32 -16.56 -9.01 -8.79
C ASP A 32 -16.31 -10.46 -9.25
N ASP A 33 -16.71 -10.78 -10.49
CA ASP A 33 -16.55 -12.09 -11.12
C ASP A 33 -15.06 -12.47 -11.30
N ASN A 34 -14.13 -11.54 -11.06
CA ASN A 34 -12.69 -11.73 -11.20
C ASN A 34 -11.90 -11.66 -9.89
N TYR A 35 -12.49 -11.25 -8.76
CA TYR A 35 -11.77 -11.18 -7.48
C TYR A 35 -11.56 -12.61 -6.97
N GLY A 36 -10.31 -13.09 -7.08
CA GLY A 36 -9.93 -14.47 -6.78
C GLY A 36 -9.83 -15.41 -7.99
N ASN A 37 -10.19 -14.97 -9.21
CA ASN A 37 -10.00 -15.78 -10.42
C ASN A 37 -8.62 -15.57 -11.09
N LYS A 38 -7.93 -14.48 -10.76
CA LYS A 38 -6.61 -14.17 -11.31
C LYS A 38 -5.60 -14.08 -10.18
N LEU A 39 -4.56 -14.90 -10.26
CA LEU A 39 -3.45 -14.85 -9.33
C LEU A 39 -2.48 -13.73 -9.75
N VAL A 40 -2.13 -12.86 -8.81
CA VAL A 40 -1.19 -11.76 -9.00
C VAL A 40 0.15 -12.13 -8.39
N PHE A 41 1.19 -12.09 -9.22
CA PHE A 41 2.55 -12.43 -8.80
C PHE A 41 3.48 -11.25 -9.04
N CYS A 42 4.51 -11.13 -8.20
CA CYS A 42 5.63 -10.24 -8.48
C CYS A 42 6.95 -10.97 -8.35
N HIS A 43 7.92 -10.54 -9.15
CA HIS A 43 9.29 -10.96 -9.00
C HIS A 43 9.88 -10.30 -7.77
N PHE A 44 10.37 -11.11 -6.84
CA PHE A 44 10.92 -10.65 -5.57
C PHE A 44 12.43 -10.82 -5.58
N MET A 45 13.13 -9.70 -5.43
CA MET A 45 14.58 -9.67 -5.36
C MET A 45 15.02 -10.09 -3.97
N ALA A 46 15.18 -11.40 -3.78
CA ALA A 46 15.80 -11.99 -2.60
C ALA A 46 17.32 -11.79 -2.62
N TRP A 47 17.77 -10.54 -2.79
CA TRP A 47 19.19 -10.20 -2.71
C TRP A 47 19.51 -9.60 -1.36
N HIS A 48 20.24 -10.36 -0.57
CA HIS A 48 20.84 -9.89 0.66
C HIS A 48 22.19 -9.24 0.33
N SER A 49 22.26 -7.92 0.39
CA SER A 49 23.54 -7.22 0.48
C SER A 49 24.14 -7.63 1.83
N GLY A 50 25.34 -8.24 1.86
CA GLY A 50 26.02 -8.92 2.98
C GLY A 50 26.09 -8.17 4.33
N ILE A 51 24.94 -7.79 4.88
CA ILE A 51 24.78 -7.02 6.09
C ILE A 51 24.23 -7.98 7.15
N PRO A 52 24.95 -8.21 8.26
CA PRO A 52 24.65 -9.27 9.22
C PRO A 52 23.36 -9.08 10.03
N HIS A 53 22.44 -8.20 9.64
CA HIS A 53 21.18 -7.98 10.35
C HIS A 53 19.95 -8.64 9.71
N TRP A 54 20.03 -9.17 8.47
CA TRP A 54 18.95 -9.98 7.90
C TRP A 54 19.28 -11.48 8.02
N ILE A 55 18.95 -12.09 9.17
CA ILE A 55 19.32 -13.48 9.49
C ILE A 55 18.09 -14.35 9.78
N GLY A 56 16.89 -13.97 9.33
CA GLY A 56 15.70 -14.79 9.63
C GLY A 56 14.47 -14.55 8.77
N ALA A 57 13.46 -15.39 8.99
CA ALA A 57 12.18 -15.31 8.30
C ALA A 57 11.46 -13.96 8.52
N SER A 58 11.63 -13.35 9.70
CA SER A 58 11.00 -12.07 10.03
C SER A 58 11.40 -10.92 9.10
N ASP A 59 12.58 -11.03 8.48
CA ASP A 59 13.09 -10.05 7.54
C ASP A 59 12.26 -9.99 6.25
N TYR A 60 11.57 -11.08 5.91
CA TYR A 60 10.64 -11.16 4.78
C TYR A 60 9.19 -10.84 5.16
N ASP A 61 8.86 -10.89 6.46
CA ASP A 61 7.46 -10.79 6.92
C ASP A 61 6.82 -9.46 6.53
N ASP A 62 7.55 -8.36 6.69
CA ASP A 62 6.99 -7.04 6.44
C ASP A 62 6.74 -6.80 4.94
N ASP A 63 7.60 -7.31 4.07
CA ASP A 63 7.36 -7.27 2.62
C ASP A 63 6.17 -8.14 2.22
N MET A 64 6.01 -9.33 2.81
CA MET A 64 4.87 -10.21 2.53
C MET A 64 3.54 -9.62 3.03
N LYS A 65 3.52 -9.01 4.21
CA LYS A 65 2.32 -8.32 4.73
C LYS A 65 1.90 -7.18 3.80
N ARG A 66 2.86 -6.36 3.37
CA ARG A 66 2.61 -5.23 2.47
C ARG A 66 2.14 -5.70 1.10
N ALA A 67 2.76 -6.74 0.55
CA ALA A 67 2.37 -7.33 -0.72
C ALA A 67 0.95 -7.88 -0.69
N LYS A 68 0.59 -8.62 0.36
CA LYS A 68 -0.79 -9.10 0.54
C LYS A 68 -1.79 -7.96 0.69
N TYR A 69 -1.43 -6.92 1.43
CA TYR A 69 -2.29 -5.76 1.61
C TYR A 69 -2.66 -5.09 0.27
N VAL A 70 -1.75 -5.12 -0.71
CA VAL A 70 -2.00 -4.58 -2.06
C VAL A 70 -2.51 -5.61 -3.07
N GLY A 71 -2.82 -6.84 -2.64
CA GLY A 71 -3.42 -7.88 -3.47
C GLY A 71 -2.45 -8.73 -4.29
N ILE A 72 -1.19 -8.86 -3.86
CA ILE A 72 -0.24 -9.82 -4.44
C ILE A 72 -0.41 -11.17 -3.73
N ASP A 73 -0.60 -12.24 -4.51
CA ASP A 73 -0.87 -13.60 -4.00
C ASP A 73 0.39 -14.43 -3.79
N ALA A 74 1.45 -14.18 -4.56
CA ALA A 74 2.72 -14.89 -4.40
C ALA A 74 3.95 -14.12 -4.90
N PHE A 75 5.11 -14.50 -4.38
CA PHE A 75 6.41 -14.03 -4.87
C PHE A 75 7.09 -15.10 -5.73
N ALA A 76 7.60 -14.67 -6.88
CA ALA A 76 8.57 -15.43 -7.66
C ALA A 76 9.98 -15.03 -7.19
N LEU A 77 10.73 -15.96 -6.60
CA LEU A 77 12.03 -15.72 -5.98
C LEU A 77 13.15 -15.87 -7.01
N ASN A 78 14.03 -14.88 -7.10
CA ASN A 78 15.30 -15.02 -7.80
C ASN A 78 16.39 -15.48 -6.83
N ILE A 79 16.59 -16.80 -6.76
CA ILE A 79 17.50 -17.42 -5.80
C ILE A 79 18.41 -18.44 -6.49
N GLY A 80 19.68 -18.46 -6.09
CA GLY A 80 20.69 -19.40 -6.59
C GLY A 80 20.58 -20.80 -5.97
N THR A 81 21.53 -21.66 -6.31
CA THR A 81 21.62 -23.05 -5.79
C THR A 81 22.80 -23.26 -4.84
N ASP A 82 23.42 -22.18 -4.36
CA ASP A 82 24.51 -22.26 -3.38
C ASP A 82 23.97 -22.38 -1.95
N SER A 83 24.80 -22.85 -1.02
CA SER A 83 24.37 -23.12 0.37
C SER A 83 23.91 -21.87 1.13
N TYR A 84 24.39 -20.69 0.75
CA TYR A 84 23.93 -19.43 1.32
C TYR A 84 22.52 -19.11 0.83
N THR A 85 22.30 -19.21 -0.48
CA THR A 85 20.97 -19.04 -1.08
C THR A 85 19.95 -20.07 -0.59
N ASP A 86 20.37 -21.29 -0.24
CA ASP A 86 19.50 -22.32 0.35
C ASP A 86 18.95 -21.91 1.74
N THR A 87 19.79 -21.28 2.56
CA THR A 87 19.36 -20.77 3.87
C THR A 87 18.32 -19.66 3.72
N GLN A 88 18.57 -18.72 2.79
CA GLN A 88 17.63 -17.63 2.48
C GLN A 88 16.31 -18.16 1.91
N LEU A 89 16.37 -19.22 1.09
CA LEU A 89 15.19 -19.91 0.58
C LEU A 89 14.33 -20.47 1.73
N GLY A 90 14.98 -21.10 2.72
CA GLY A 90 14.31 -21.60 3.92
C GLY A 90 13.59 -20.50 4.70
N PHE A 91 14.23 -19.35 4.90
CA PHE A 91 13.61 -18.19 5.56
C PHE A 91 12.42 -17.64 4.79
N ALA A 92 12.52 -17.53 3.46
CA ALA A 92 11.42 -17.08 2.62
C ALA A 92 10.22 -18.02 2.71
N TYR A 93 10.43 -19.35 2.64
CA TYR A 93 9.34 -20.32 2.83
C TYR A 93 8.71 -20.25 4.23
N GLN A 94 9.53 -20.09 5.27
CA GLN A 94 9.03 -19.96 6.64
C GLN A 94 8.18 -18.69 6.81
N SER A 95 8.65 -17.55 6.30
CA SER A 95 7.87 -16.30 6.31
C SER A 95 6.57 -16.43 5.52
N ALA A 96 6.61 -17.12 4.38
CA ALA A 96 5.42 -17.38 3.57
C ALA A 96 4.35 -18.14 4.37
N ALA A 97 4.76 -19.17 5.12
CA ALA A 97 3.88 -19.90 6.02
C ALA A 97 3.31 -19.01 7.14
N ASN A 98 4.15 -18.14 7.73
CA ASN A 98 3.73 -17.24 8.82
C ASN A 98 2.70 -16.20 8.38
N ASN A 99 2.79 -15.71 7.13
CA ASN A 99 1.96 -14.60 6.63
C ASN A 99 0.83 -15.07 5.69
N GLY A 100 0.70 -16.38 5.45
CA GLY A 100 -0.25 -16.94 4.50
C GLY A 100 -0.01 -16.42 3.08
N MET A 101 1.26 -16.35 2.69
CA MET A 101 1.75 -15.97 1.37
C MET A 101 2.24 -17.22 0.64
N LYS A 102 2.32 -17.18 -0.69
CA LYS A 102 2.94 -18.24 -1.48
C LYS A 102 4.27 -17.75 -2.06
N VAL A 103 5.23 -18.66 -2.21
CA VAL A 103 6.51 -18.37 -2.87
C VAL A 103 6.90 -19.53 -3.79
N PHE A 104 7.54 -19.22 -4.91
CA PHE A 104 8.05 -20.19 -5.89
C PHE A 104 9.31 -19.66 -6.56
N ILE A 105 10.05 -20.53 -7.26
CA ILE A 105 11.25 -20.20 -8.04
C ILE A 105 10.87 -20.16 -9.52
#